data_AF-A0AAU6BJU4-F1
#
_entry.id   AF-A0AAU6BJU4-F1
#
_cell.length_a   1.000
_cell.length_b   1.000
_cell.length_c   1.000
_cell.angle_alpha   90.00
_cell.angle_beta   90.00
_cell.angle_gamma   90.00
#
_symmetry.space_group_name_H-M   'P 1'
#
loop_
_entity.id
_entity.type
_entity.pdbx_description
1 polymer ?
#
loop_
_entity_poly.entity_id
_entity_poly.type
_entity_poly.pdbx_seq_one_letter_code
_entity_poly.pdbx_strand_id
1 'polypeptide(L)'
;MAQGDAVVRALLTAMATLEDLVEVGHDSHVALSTLEDIAHELGGMDSGERRRFGEALERVAGEEPGRAAWVRGVPDALGLER
;
A
#
# COMPACT_ATOMS: atom_id res chain seq x y z
N MET A 1 -2.52 7.73 17.33
CA MET A 1 -2.70 6.95 16.09
C MET A 1 -4.18 6.94 15.75
N ALA A 2 -4.58 7.46 14.58
CA ALA A 2 -5.95 7.33 14.13
C ALA A 2 -6.22 5.86 13.74
N GLN A 3 -7.47 5.39 13.88
CA GLN A 3 -7.82 4.00 13.56
C GLN A 3 -7.44 3.62 12.11
N GLY A 4 -7.52 4.57 11.18
CA GLY A 4 -7.09 4.37 9.78
C GLY A 4 -5.58 4.13 9.61
N ASP A 5 -4.73 4.70 10.47
CA ASP A 5 -3.27 4.57 10.33
C ASP A 5 -2.79 3.14 10.65
N ALA A 6 -3.49 2.44 11.55
CA ALA A 6 -3.19 1.05 11.88
C ALA A 6 -3.54 0.10 10.72
N VAL A 7 -4.69 0.32 10.07
CA VAL A 7 -5.11 -0.45 8.90
C VAL A 7 -4.16 -0.22 7.73
N VAL A 8 -3.77 1.03 7.48
CA VAL A 8 -2.79 1.36 6.43
C VAL A 8 -1.44 0.70 6.71
N ARG A 9 -0.95 0.70 7.95
CA ARG A 9 0.27 -0.03 8.32
C ARG A 9 0.18 -1.54 8.08
N ALA A 10 -0.95 -2.15 8.44
CA ALA A 10 -1.18 -3.57 8.20
C ALA A 10 -1.16 -3.89 6.70
N LEU A 11 -1.83 -3.07 5.89
CA LEU A 11 -1.82 -3.18 4.43
C LEU A 11 -0.41 -3.03 3.84
N LEU A 12 0.33 -2.00 4.26
CA LEU A 12 1.72 -1.77 3.84
C LEU A 12 2.65 -2.94 4.24
N THR A 13 2.41 -3.57 5.38
CA THR A 13 3.17 -4.75 5.80
C THR A 13 2.86 -5.96 4.92
N ALA A 14 1.58 -6.17 4.60
CA ALA A 14 1.16 -7.23 3.70
C ALA A 14 1.76 -7.05 2.30
N MET A 15 1.69 -5.83 1.75
CA MET A 15 2.29 -5.51 0.45
C MET A 15 3.80 -5.76 0.42
N ALA A 16 4.54 -5.29 1.43
CA ALA A 16 5.98 -5.53 1.51
C ALA A 16 6.31 -7.04 1.55
N THR A 17 5.50 -7.83 2.27
CA THR A 17 5.67 -9.29 2.32
C THR A 17 5.41 -9.93 0.95
N LEU A 18 4.40 -9.46 0.22
CA LEU A 18 4.08 -9.96 -1.12
C LEU A 18 5.15 -9.57 -2.14
N GLU A 19 5.67 -8.34 -2.07
CA GLU A 19 6.81 -7.87 -2.88
C GLU A 19 8.03 -8.77 -2.65
N ASP A 20 8.39 -9.05 -1.39
CA ASP A 20 9.49 -9.96 -1.05
C ASP A 20 9.29 -11.37 -1.64
N LEU A 21 8.06 -11.91 -1.58
CA LEU A 21 7.73 -13.23 -2.15
C LEU A 21 7.88 -13.26 -3.67
N VAL A 22 7.47 -12.17 -4.35
CA VAL A 22 7.68 -12.01 -5.79
C VAL A 22 9.18 -11.98 -6.11
N GLU A 23 9.97 -11.20 -5.37
CA GLU A 23 11.41 -11.05 -5.60
C GLU A 23 12.18 -12.38 -5.43
N VAL A 24 11.86 -13.17 -4.40
CA VAL A 24 12.52 -14.47 -4.17
C VAL A 24 12.01 -15.59 -5.08
N GLY A 25 10.99 -15.31 -5.91
CA GLY A 25 10.42 -16.25 -6.88
C GLY A 25 9.56 -17.37 -6.28
N HIS A 26 9.24 -17.30 -4.99
CA HIS A 26 8.40 -18.30 -4.30
C HIS A 26 6.93 -17.86 -4.36
N ASP A 27 6.05 -18.71 -4.87
CA ASP A 27 4.62 -18.39 -5.05
C ASP A 27 4.38 -17.06 -5.79
N SER A 28 5.31 -16.65 -6.65
CA SER A 28 5.32 -15.33 -7.28
C SER A 28 4.05 -15.02 -8.07
N HIS A 29 3.41 -16.05 -8.64
CA HIS A 29 2.12 -15.89 -9.31
C HIS A 29 0.99 -15.54 -8.34
N VAL A 30 0.93 -16.20 -7.18
CA VAL A 30 -0.08 -15.94 -6.14
C VAL A 30 0.18 -14.57 -5.50
N ALA A 31 1.45 -14.26 -5.21
CA ALA A 31 1.83 -12.98 -4.63
C ALA A 31 1.51 -11.82 -5.58
N LEU A 32 1.83 -11.94 -6.87
CA LEU A 32 1.50 -10.95 -7.88
C LEU A 32 -0.02 -10.78 -8.04
N SER A 33 -0.77 -11.88 -8.14
CA SER A 33 -2.23 -11.83 -8.21
C SER A 33 -2.84 -11.12 -7.00
N THR A 34 -2.29 -11.34 -5.81
CA THR A 34 -2.78 -10.67 -4.59
C THR A 34 -2.46 -9.17 -4.60
N LEU A 35 -1.29 -8.77 -5.10
CA LEU A 35 -0.94 -7.35 -5.28
C LEU A 35 -1.87 -6.67 -6.31
N GLU A 36 -2.20 -7.36 -7.40
CA GLU A 36 -3.17 -6.89 -8.39
C GLU A 36 -4.57 -6.73 -7.80
N ASP A 37 -5.04 -7.66 -6.98
CA ASP A 37 -6.32 -7.57 -6.27
C ASP A 37 -6.35 -6.39 -5.30
N ILE A 38 -5.26 -6.17 -4.54
CA ILE A 38 -5.11 -4.98 -3.67
C ILE A 38 -5.19 -3.69 -4.50
N ALA A 39 -4.48 -3.63 -5.63
CA ALA A 39 -4.52 -2.48 -6.52
C ALA A 39 -5.94 -2.24 -7.06
N HIS A 40 -6.67 -3.31 -7.41
CA HIS A 40 -8.04 -3.25 -7.89
C HIS A 40 -9.00 -2.65 -6.85
N GLU A 41 -8.99 -3.19 -5.63
CA GLU A 41 -9.84 -2.71 -4.52
C GLU A 41 -9.54 -1.25 -4.17
N LEU A 42 -8.26 -0.89 -4.10
CA LEU A 42 -7.85 0.50 -3.86
C LEU A 42 -8.22 1.42 -5.04
N GLY A 43 -8.18 0.91 -6.26
CA GLY A 43 -8.64 1.60 -7.47
C GLY A 43 -10.13 1.95 -7.43
N GLY A 44 -10.93 1.13 -6.75
CA GLY A 44 -12.37 1.32 -6.55
C GLY A 44 -12.76 2.41 -5.54
N MET A 45 -11.81 2.96 -4.78
CA MET A 45 -12.08 4.00 -3.79
C MET A 45 -12.63 5.29 -4.43
N ASP A 46 -13.64 5.86 -3.78
CA ASP A 46 -14.15 7.19 -4.13
C ASP A 46 -13.13 8.31 -3.80
N SER A 47 -13.40 9.52 -4.28
CA SER A 47 -12.50 10.68 -4.06
C SER A 47 -12.25 11.02 -2.59
N GLY A 48 -13.23 10.81 -1.70
CA GLY A 48 -13.12 11.06 -0.28
C GLY A 48 -12.33 9.96 0.43
N GLU A 49 -12.56 8.70 0.06
CA GLU A 49 -11.80 7.54 0.53
C GLU A 49 -10.34 7.65 0.11
N ARG A 50 -10.07 7.95 -1.16
CA ARG A 50 -8.72 8.14 -1.71
C ARG A 50 -7.96 9.26 -1.00
N ARG A 51 -8.63 10.38 -0.71
CA ARG A 51 -8.03 11.47 0.08
C ARG A 51 -7.65 11.02 1.49
N ARG A 52 -8.57 10.34 2.19
CA ARG A 52 -8.31 9.83 3.56
C ARG A 52 -7.16 8.80 3.57
N PHE A 53 -7.09 7.96 2.55
CA PHE A 53 -6.00 7.00 2.37
C PHE A 53 -4.65 7.71 2.17
N GLY A 54 -4.59 8.70 1.28
CA GLY A 54 -3.38 9.51 1.08
C GLY A 54 -2.93 10.26 2.34
N GLU A 55 -3.86 10.87 3.07
CA GLU A 55 -3.56 11.52 4.35
C GLU A 55 -3.01 10.52 5.40
N ALA A 56 -3.52 9.28 5.41
CA ALA A 56 -3.03 8.23 6.29
C ALA A 56 -1.63 7.74 5.89
N LEU A 57 -1.36 7.59 4.59
CA LEU A 57 -0.01 7.27 4.08
C LEU A 57 1.00 8.33 4.50
N GLU A 58 0.66 9.62 4.38
CA GLU A 58 1.57 10.70 4.80
C GLU A 58 1.85 10.70 6.31
N ARG A 59 0.83 10.44 7.13
CA ARG A 59 1.04 10.29 8.58
C ARG A 59 1.94 9.10 8.89
N VAL A 60 1.69 7.94 8.28
CA VAL A 60 2.52 6.74 8.46
C VAL A 60 3.96 7.00 8.00
N ALA A 61 4.16 7.64 6.85
CA ALA A 61 5.49 8.00 6.35
C ALA A 61 6.23 8.97 7.29
N GLY A 62 5.50 9.90 7.93
CA GLY A 62 6.07 10.79 8.94
C GLY A 62 6.51 10.09 10.23
N GLU A 63 5.82 9.01 10.61
CA GLU A 63 6.15 8.20 11.79
C GLU A 63 7.22 7.13 11.50
N GLU A 64 7.37 6.70 10.25
CA GLU A 64 8.33 5.68 9.80
C GLU A 64 9.35 6.25 8.80
N PRO A 65 10.30 7.11 9.23
CA PRO A 65 11.21 7.82 8.33
C PRO A 65 12.08 6.90 7.47
N GLY A 66 12.42 5.70 7.95
CA GLY A 66 13.20 4.72 7.19
C GLY A 66 12.45 4.09 6.02
N ARG A 67 11.11 4.12 6.02
CA ARG A 67 10.25 3.56 4.96
C ARG A 67 9.45 4.64 4.22
N ALA A 68 9.59 5.90 4.62
CA ALA A 68 8.78 7.01 4.14
C ALA A 68 8.74 7.15 2.62
N ALA A 69 9.88 6.97 1.94
CA ALA A 69 9.95 7.06 0.48
C ALA A 69 9.14 5.95 -0.21
N TRP A 70 9.26 4.71 0.27
CA TRP A 70 8.49 3.58 -0.24
C TRP A 70 6.99 3.77 0.04
N VAL A 71 6.61 4.16 1.26
CA VAL A 71 5.21 4.43 1.64
C VAL A 71 4.57 5.49 0.73
N ARG A 72 5.29 6.57 0.40
CA ARG A 72 4.80 7.62 -0.50
C ARG A 72 4.74 7.18 -1.97
N GLY A 73 5.54 6.21 -2.38
CA GLY A 73 5.54 5.66 -3.73
C GLY A 73 4.40 4.66 -3.99
N VAL A 74 3.75 4.15 -2.94
CA VAL A 74 2.68 3.15 -3.06
C VAL A 74 1.54 3.58 -3.98
N PRO A 75 0.98 4.79 -3.89
CA PRO A 75 -0.09 5.21 -4.79
C PRO A 75 0.31 5.17 -6.27
N ASP A 76 1.52 5.61 -6.59
CA ASP A 76 2.04 5.58 -7.97
C ASP A 76 2.28 4.14 -8.45
N ALA A 77 2.92 3.31 -7.62
CA ALA A 77 3.17 1.90 -7.93
C ALA A 77 1.88 1.10 -8.20
N LEU A 78 0.78 1.47 -7.53
CA LEU A 78 -0.54 0.87 -7.72
C LEU A 78 -1.38 1.58 -8.79
N GLY A 79 -0.86 2.62 -9.44
CA GLY A 79 -1.55 3.37 -10.49
C GLY A 79 -2.74 4.22 -10.01
N LEU A 80 -2.73 4.64 -8.74
CA LEU A 80 -3.81 5.38 -8.08
C LEU A 80 -3.75 6.90 -8.30
N GLU A 81 -2.67 7.45 -8.87
CA GLU A 81 -2.50 8.89 -9.14
C GLU A 81 -3.15 9.39 -10.45
N ARG A 82 -4.04 8.60 -11.06
CA ARG A 82 -4.67 8.92 -12.35
C ARG A 82 -5.96 9.73 -12.25
#